data_AF-A0A2G6JIN9-F1
#
_entry.id   AF-A0A2G6JIN9-F1
#
_cell.length_a   1.000
_cell.length_b   1.000
_cell.length_c   1.000
_cell.angle_alpha   90.00
_cell.angle_beta   90.00
_cell.angle_gamma   90.00
#
_symmetry.space_group_name_H-M   'P 1'
#
loop_
_entity.id
_entity.type
_entity.pdbx_description
1 polymer ?
#
loop_
_entity_poly.entity_id
_entity_poly.type
_entity_poly.pdbx_seq_one_letter_code
_entity_poly.pdbx_strand_id
1 'polypeptide(L)'
;MKHLLPFLLLTLPVLGQREAAPAQKQEAVRKFAVLDVPCYPVIRSPHEISIDGSLAEWPKEVPALLIDDPRQLSGTAHQSWRGQSDLAARGALLWDEERLYLSFFIRDDWPRALPKETPLAAPLFPPCDQFELFFDPKRDTRAAGSDPGRREDHQYVMGLQANRRSFSIAWRRRNGSPEPKSGFRGVMLYDVRQKAWVVEASVPWSELLGSGTTPKQGLAIDANFIFSDYDAPSDDLAQTRIGWTFGSHPQSIDPAMYGTLILHGDSYTENHPPKRPRLPKTSGIGQPRNKTLHMWIDQLRQLPVKPGMAGLIGDRGAVLNQLDAVLEEYPLADTQQLILLMQRRMQRELAGYLERGAPQALLYATLEMLKSIPEKYEGDEITIRALPGRGFLVRSKEGMVQIGPGLVLGERLAGALDALCLSHAFDPMDRNDPLALRVFARKRSVLVHTGFHLHGYGLFHEHAVAPGQEGKLPGGIRVRPLGTIGEKNSVTPTVGWQLSFPNGHIVVDAALSGLPSQLKLPQGKKHIDVLILDPIHPAWEQWIKEAKPRDVLLSGFLDLPRFRNGALYRNNRLADARDFVRKLEAQGVRAWLLSPGRAWRQNR
;
A
#
# COMPACT_ATOMS: atom_id res chain seq x y z
N MET A 1 5.35 -62.80 -24.88
CA MET A 1 5.13 -63.51 -23.59
C MET A 1 4.57 -62.48 -22.60
N LYS A 2 3.26 -62.46 -22.31
CA LYS A 2 2.60 -63.16 -21.16
C LYS A 2 3.19 -62.66 -19.82
N HIS A 3 2.53 -61.97 -18.87
CA HIS A 3 1.12 -61.85 -18.45
C HIS A 3 0.89 -60.65 -17.47
N LEU A 4 -0.33 -60.08 -17.47
CA LEU A 4 -1.23 -59.62 -16.36
C LEU A 4 -0.93 -58.41 -15.40
N LEU A 5 -1.84 -57.41 -15.48
CA LEU A 5 -2.35 -56.43 -14.46
C LEU A 5 -3.02 -57.13 -13.23
N PRO A 6 -3.67 -56.48 -12.19
CA PRO A 6 -3.80 -55.08 -11.69
C PRO A 6 -3.80 -54.93 -10.12
N PHE A 7 -4.23 -53.76 -9.60
CA PHE A 7 -4.75 -53.41 -8.25
C PHE A 7 -3.79 -52.89 -7.16
N LEU A 8 -3.94 -51.60 -6.80
CA LEU A 8 -4.02 -51.16 -5.40
C LEU A 8 -4.69 -49.79 -5.26
N LEU A 9 -5.92 -49.84 -4.76
CA LEU A 9 -6.74 -48.75 -4.23
C LEU A 9 -6.73 -48.91 -2.70
N LEU A 10 -6.79 -47.77 -1.99
CA LEU A 10 -7.10 -47.60 -0.55
C LEU A 10 -5.95 -47.80 0.47
N THR A 11 -5.50 -46.69 1.05
CA THR A 11 -5.83 -46.31 2.46
C THR A 11 -5.37 -44.88 2.74
N LEU A 12 -6.33 -43.95 2.80
CA LEU A 12 -6.17 -42.64 3.44
C LEU A 12 -6.13 -42.85 4.97
N PRO A 13 -5.16 -42.30 5.72
CA PRO A 13 -5.26 -42.31 7.16
C PRO A 13 -6.35 -41.31 7.60
N VAL A 14 -7.18 -41.82 8.50
CA VAL A 14 -8.20 -41.12 9.27
C VAL A 14 -7.63 -39.82 9.86
N LEU A 15 -8.35 -38.72 9.65
CA LEU A 15 -8.15 -37.43 10.31
C LEU A 15 -8.33 -37.60 11.83
N GLY A 16 -7.24 -37.92 12.52
CA GLY A 16 -7.14 -37.83 13.96
C GLY A 16 -7.26 -36.37 14.42
N GLN A 17 -7.99 -36.16 15.52
CA GLN A 17 -8.10 -34.89 16.22
C GLN A 17 -6.72 -34.27 16.42
N ARG A 18 -6.48 -33.09 15.84
CA ARG A 18 -5.30 -32.27 16.14
C ARG A 18 -5.40 -31.83 17.60
N GLU A 19 -4.56 -32.41 18.46
CA GLU A 19 -4.22 -31.79 19.73
C GLU A 19 -3.75 -30.35 19.47
N ALA A 20 -4.21 -29.42 20.30
CA ALA A 20 -3.82 -28.03 20.22
C ALA A 20 -2.29 -27.93 20.27
N ALA A 21 -1.68 -27.37 19.23
CA ALA A 21 -0.24 -27.15 19.19
C ALA A 21 0.18 -26.37 20.46
N PRO A 22 1.24 -26.79 21.16
CA PRO A 22 1.70 -26.10 22.35
C PRO A 22 1.98 -24.64 21.98
N ALA A 23 1.54 -23.72 22.86
CA ALA A 23 1.76 -22.30 22.69
C ALA A 23 3.26 -22.05 22.42
N GLN A 24 3.59 -21.61 21.20
CA GLN A 24 4.95 -21.21 20.86
C GLN A 24 5.37 -20.14 21.87
N LYS A 25 6.38 -20.46 22.69
CA LYS A 25 7.06 -19.47 23.52
C LYS A 25 7.47 -18.34 22.60
N GLN A 26 6.94 -17.14 22.83
CA GLN A 26 7.40 -15.93 22.16
C GLN A 26 8.91 -15.84 22.39
N GLU A 27 9.69 -16.13 21.34
CA GLU A 27 11.12 -15.89 21.37
C GLU A 27 11.33 -14.41 21.71
N ALA A 28 12.18 -14.17 22.71
CA ALA A 28 12.56 -12.82 23.09
C ALA A 28 13.00 -12.07 21.83
N VAL A 29 12.35 -10.93 21.57
CA VAL A 29 12.64 -10.07 20.41
C VAL A 29 14.14 -9.82 20.37
N ARG A 30 14.86 -10.48 19.45
CA ARG A 30 16.28 -10.24 19.24
C ARG A 30 16.43 -8.76 18.90
N LYS A 31 17.17 -8.00 19.71
CA LYS A 31 17.54 -6.63 19.37
C LYS A 31 18.41 -6.71 18.11
N PHE A 32 17.84 -6.40 16.96
CA PHE A 32 18.59 -6.34 15.71
C PHE A 32 19.59 -5.19 15.82
N ALA A 33 20.88 -5.51 15.75
CA ALA A 33 21.92 -4.49 15.64
C ALA A 33 21.73 -3.75 14.31
N VAL A 34 21.61 -2.43 14.38
CA VAL A 34 21.50 -1.56 13.20
C VAL A 34 22.82 -1.62 12.43
N LEU A 35 22.76 -1.77 11.11
CA LEU A 35 23.95 -1.66 10.24
C LEU A 35 24.46 -0.22 10.27
N ASP A 36 25.76 -0.02 10.40
CA ASP A 36 26.33 1.31 10.15
C ASP A 36 26.10 1.70 8.68
N VAL A 37 25.91 3.00 8.44
CA VAL A 37 25.74 3.51 7.08
C VAL A 37 27.08 3.42 6.33
N PRO A 38 27.16 2.62 5.26
CA PRO A 38 28.44 2.31 4.62
C PRO A 38 28.98 3.48 3.79
N CYS A 39 30.29 3.47 3.55
CA CYS A 39 30.94 4.28 2.53
C CYS A 39 31.56 3.35 1.48
N TYR A 40 31.54 3.77 0.22
CA TYR A 40 32.09 2.98 -0.88
C TYR A 40 33.01 3.83 -1.77
N PRO A 41 34.26 3.41 -1.98
CA PRO A 41 35.18 4.07 -2.90
C PRO A 41 34.81 3.74 -4.35
N VAL A 42 34.56 4.75 -5.16
CA VAL A 42 34.31 4.59 -6.60
C VAL A 42 35.61 4.92 -7.34
N ILE A 43 36.27 3.91 -7.91
CA ILE A 43 37.55 4.08 -8.61
C ILE A 43 37.31 4.70 -9.98
N ARG A 44 38.25 5.54 -10.44
CA ARG A 44 38.18 6.11 -11.78
C ARG A 44 38.38 5.03 -12.83
N SER A 45 37.52 5.02 -13.86
CA SER A 45 37.63 4.08 -14.96
C SER A 45 38.82 4.45 -15.86
N PRO A 46 39.64 3.48 -16.29
CA PRO A 46 40.72 3.75 -17.24
C PRO A 46 40.22 3.96 -18.69
N HIS A 47 38.96 3.61 -18.98
CA HIS A 47 38.30 3.77 -20.28
C HIS A 47 36.77 3.86 -20.11
N GLU A 48 36.06 4.26 -21.16
CA GLU A 48 34.60 4.21 -21.20
C GLU A 48 34.10 2.75 -21.16
N ILE A 49 33.10 2.45 -20.32
CA ILE A 49 32.53 1.11 -20.16
C ILE A 49 31.30 0.96 -21.05
N SER A 50 31.25 -0.11 -21.86
CA SER A 50 30.06 -0.49 -22.62
C SER A 50 28.94 -0.98 -21.69
N ILE A 51 27.70 -0.54 -21.92
CA ILE A 51 26.52 -1.00 -21.17
C ILE A 51 25.74 -1.97 -22.06
N ASP A 52 26.12 -3.24 -22.04
CA ASP A 52 25.62 -4.30 -22.95
C ASP A 52 25.20 -5.60 -22.25
N GLY A 53 25.31 -5.66 -20.93
CA GLY A 53 25.02 -6.81 -20.08
C GLY A 53 26.21 -7.75 -19.88
N SER A 54 27.44 -7.31 -20.14
CA SER A 54 28.67 -8.12 -20.04
C SER A 54 29.67 -7.55 -19.03
N LEU A 55 30.03 -8.35 -18.03
CA LEU A 55 31.01 -7.95 -17.02
C LEU A 55 32.48 -8.11 -17.48
N ALA A 56 32.73 -8.37 -18.76
CA ALA A 56 34.07 -8.69 -19.27
C ALA A 56 35.04 -7.50 -19.25
N GLU A 57 34.54 -6.27 -19.45
CA GLU A 57 35.32 -5.03 -19.47
C GLU A 57 35.61 -4.49 -18.05
N TRP A 58 34.90 -5.00 -17.05
CA TRP A 58 35.03 -4.52 -15.66
C TRP A 58 36.37 -4.97 -15.04
N PRO A 59 37.17 -4.04 -14.47
CA PRO A 59 38.44 -4.40 -13.84
C PRO A 59 38.23 -5.32 -12.64
N LYS A 60 39.15 -6.28 -12.44
CA LYS A 60 39.03 -7.29 -11.37
C LYS A 60 39.39 -6.73 -10.00
N GLU A 61 40.17 -5.65 -9.99
CA GLU A 61 40.72 -4.99 -8.81
C GLU A 61 39.74 -3.97 -8.19
N VAL A 62 38.54 -3.79 -8.76
CA VAL A 62 37.51 -2.93 -8.18
C VAL A 62 36.98 -3.58 -6.90
N PRO A 63 36.87 -2.84 -5.78
CA PRO A 63 36.22 -3.31 -4.57
C PRO A 63 34.85 -3.91 -4.87
N ALA A 64 34.43 -4.93 -4.13
CA ALA A 64 33.10 -5.49 -4.30
C ALA A 64 32.10 -4.77 -3.39
N LEU A 65 30.96 -4.35 -3.95
CA LEU A 65 29.80 -3.92 -3.18
C LEU A 65 28.92 -5.15 -2.90
N LEU A 66 28.72 -5.50 -1.62
CA LEU A 66 27.95 -6.68 -1.21
C LEU A 66 26.57 -6.30 -0.66
N ILE A 67 25.56 -7.04 -1.12
CA ILE A 67 24.16 -6.90 -0.73
C ILE A 67 23.63 -8.31 -0.44
N ASP A 68 23.94 -8.83 0.73
CA ASP A 68 23.76 -10.24 1.09
C ASP A 68 23.47 -10.47 2.60
N ASP A 69 23.19 -9.40 3.34
CA ASP A 69 22.97 -9.42 4.79
C ASP A 69 21.47 -9.29 5.15
N PRO A 70 20.93 -10.08 6.09
CA PRO A 70 19.53 -9.97 6.52
C PRO A 70 19.12 -8.57 7.00
N ARG A 71 20.06 -7.76 7.51
CA ARG A 71 19.80 -6.40 7.98
C ARG A 71 19.53 -5.43 6.81
N GLN A 72 20.01 -5.74 5.61
CA GLN A 72 19.79 -5.03 4.34
C GLN A 72 18.40 -5.29 3.73
N LEU A 73 17.67 -6.27 4.27
CA LEU A 73 16.33 -6.60 3.81
C LEU A 73 15.30 -5.56 4.24
N SER A 74 14.37 -5.30 3.34
CA SER A 74 13.12 -4.59 3.56
C SER A 74 11.97 -5.44 3.06
N GLY A 75 10.96 -5.62 3.92
CA GLY A 75 9.76 -6.37 3.63
C GLY A 75 10.07 -7.83 3.41
N THR A 76 10.18 -8.61 4.47
CA THR A 76 10.18 -10.08 4.37
C THR A 76 8.79 -10.60 4.68
N ALA A 77 7.79 -10.11 3.94
CA ALA A 77 6.40 -10.45 4.21
C ALA A 77 6.27 -11.97 4.26
N HIS A 78 5.76 -12.51 5.37
CA HIS A 78 5.63 -13.95 5.58
C HIS A 78 6.94 -14.76 5.52
N GLN A 79 8.09 -14.17 5.86
CA GLN A 79 9.41 -14.84 5.79
C GLN A 79 9.78 -15.27 4.36
N SER A 80 9.41 -14.44 3.38
CA SER A 80 9.72 -14.67 1.96
C SER A 80 11.21 -14.89 1.71
N TRP A 81 12.08 -14.08 2.33
CA TRP A 81 13.52 -14.24 2.15
C TRP A 81 14.09 -15.50 2.80
N ARG A 82 14.56 -16.44 2.00
CA ARG A 82 15.07 -17.76 2.44
C ARG A 82 16.60 -17.86 2.54
N GLY A 83 17.31 -16.74 2.33
CA GLY A 83 18.76 -16.66 2.41
C GLY A 83 19.39 -16.13 1.12
N GLN A 84 20.72 -16.14 1.05
CA GLN A 84 21.45 -15.57 -0.10
C GLN A 84 21.24 -16.30 -1.44
N SER A 85 20.69 -17.52 -1.41
CA SER A 85 20.30 -18.25 -2.63
C SER A 85 18.99 -17.77 -3.23
N ASP A 86 18.19 -17.06 -2.43
CA ASP A 86 16.88 -16.52 -2.77
C ASP A 86 17.06 -15.13 -3.40
N LEU A 87 17.66 -14.20 -2.64
CA LEU A 87 18.00 -12.88 -3.14
C LEU A 87 19.30 -12.37 -2.50
N ALA A 88 20.31 -12.09 -3.33
CA ALA A 88 21.56 -11.44 -2.95
C ALA A 88 22.24 -10.82 -4.17
N ALA A 89 23.08 -9.81 -3.99
CA ALA A 89 23.82 -9.19 -5.08
C ALA A 89 25.27 -8.86 -4.72
N ARG A 90 26.10 -8.90 -5.76
CA ARG A 90 27.48 -8.41 -5.74
C ARG A 90 27.65 -7.44 -6.90
N GLY A 91 28.18 -6.26 -6.63
CA GLY A 91 28.37 -5.25 -7.65
C GLY A 91 29.72 -4.55 -7.59
N ALA A 92 29.92 -3.64 -8.54
CA ALA A 92 31.07 -2.76 -8.65
C ALA A 92 30.62 -1.41 -9.23
N LEU A 93 31.38 -0.35 -8.91
CA LEU A 93 31.12 0.99 -9.42
C LEU A 93 32.42 1.63 -9.91
N LEU A 94 32.31 2.38 -11.00
CA LEU A 94 33.38 3.16 -11.61
C LEU A 94 32.88 4.56 -11.96
N TRP A 95 33.79 5.50 -12.18
CA TRP A 95 33.44 6.82 -12.70
C TRP A 95 34.46 7.37 -13.69
N ASP A 96 34.03 8.28 -14.55
CA ASP A 96 34.90 9.14 -15.36
C ASP A 96 34.37 10.58 -15.37
N GLU A 97 34.94 11.44 -16.20
CA GLU A 97 34.54 12.85 -16.34
C GLU A 97 33.08 13.06 -16.77
N GLU A 98 32.44 12.07 -17.40
CA GLU A 98 31.11 12.20 -17.98
C GLU A 98 30.04 11.39 -17.25
N ARG A 99 30.41 10.25 -16.66
CA ARG A 99 29.46 9.23 -16.18
C ARG A 99 29.88 8.56 -14.86
N LEU A 100 28.85 8.09 -14.17
CA LEU A 100 28.92 7.06 -13.13
C LEU A 100 28.47 5.73 -13.73
N TYR A 101 29.27 4.67 -13.57
CA TYR A 101 28.98 3.32 -14.04
C TYR A 101 28.69 2.38 -12.86
N LEU A 102 27.73 1.48 -13.06
CA LEU A 102 27.34 0.47 -12.07
C LEU A 102 27.18 -0.89 -12.75
N SER A 103 27.67 -1.94 -12.09
CA SER A 103 27.36 -3.33 -12.46
C SER A 103 26.97 -4.15 -11.25
N PHE A 104 26.05 -5.10 -11.47
CA PHE A 104 25.60 -6.04 -10.46
C PHE A 104 25.37 -7.43 -11.05
N PHE A 105 25.85 -8.44 -10.34
CA PHE A 105 25.43 -9.83 -10.47
C PHE A 105 24.49 -10.15 -9.31
N ILE A 106 23.26 -10.54 -9.62
CA ILE A 106 22.18 -10.70 -8.63
C ILE A 106 21.68 -12.14 -8.71
N ARG A 107 21.66 -12.84 -7.57
CA ARG A 107 20.99 -14.14 -7.47
C ARG A 107 19.51 -13.92 -7.18
N ASP A 108 18.69 -14.69 -7.88
CA ASP A 108 17.24 -14.63 -7.82
C ASP A 108 16.70 -15.99 -8.27
N ASP A 109 15.92 -16.68 -7.44
CA ASP A 109 15.42 -18.01 -7.78
C ASP A 109 14.17 -17.99 -8.68
N TRP A 110 13.48 -16.85 -8.77
CA TRP A 110 12.27 -16.70 -9.57
C TRP A 110 12.19 -15.34 -10.31
N PRO A 111 12.52 -15.32 -11.63
CA PRO A 111 12.44 -14.10 -12.40
C PRO A 111 10.99 -13.77 -12.80
N ARG A 112 10.48 -12.61 -12.42
CA ARG A 112 9.23 -12.02 -12.90
C ARG A 112 9.49 -10.81 -13.80
N ALA A 113 9.22 -11.00 -15.09
CA ALA A 113 9.21 -9.92 -16.06
C ALA A 113 7.89 -9.14 -16.05
N LEU A 114 7.95 -7.86 -16.41
CA LEU A 114 6.80 -7.00 -16.64
C LEU A 114 6.01 -7.46 -17.88
N PRO A 115 4.69 -7.70 -17.79
CA PRO A 115 3.86 -8.02 -18.95
C PRO A 115 3.93 -6.91 -20.01
N LYS A 116 3.91 -7.29 -21.29
CA LYS A 116 4.13 -6.39 -22.44
C LYS A 116 3.12 -5.24 -22.51
N GLU A 117 1.92 -5.47 -21.99
CA GLU A 117 0.77 -4.58 -22.02
C GLU A 117 0.74 -3.63 -20.81
N THR A 118 1.68 -3.77 -19.87
CA THR A 118 1.72 -2.94 -18.67
C THR A 118 2.22 -1.54 -19.01
N PRO A 119 1.44 -0.47 -18.76
CA PRO A 119 1.90 0.89 -19.00
C PRO A 119 3.06 1.22 -18.06
N LEU A 120 4.24 1.54 -18.61
CA LEU A 120 5.39 2.04 -17.85
C LEU A 120 5.11 3.40 -17.18
N ALA A 121 4.04 4.08 -17.58
CA ALA A 121 3.58 5.36 -17.04
C ALA A 121 2.62 5.25 -15.85
N ALA A 122 2.39 4.05 -15.30
CA ALA A 122 1.58 3.90 -14.10
C ALA A 122 2.27 4.63 -12.92
N PRO A 123 1.54 5.25 -11.99
CA PRO A 123 2.10 5.96 -10.83
C PRO A 123 2.61 5.02 -9.72
N LEU A 124 2.47 3.71 -9.92
CA LEU A 124 2.89 2.66 -9.01
C LEU A 124 4.10 1.94 -9.60
N PHE A 125 4.97 1.42 -8.74
CA PHE A 125 6.15 0.67 -9.17
C PHE A 125 5.72 -0.50 -10.06
N PRO A 126 6.42 -0.73 -11.18
CA PRO A 126 6.18 -1.90 -12.01
C PRO A 126 6.23 -3.18 -11.15
N PRO A 127 5.19 -4.05 -11.21
CA PRO A 127 5.15 -5.28 -10.41
C PRO A 127 5.98 -6.39 -11.08
N CYS A 128 7.28 -6.16 -11.17
CA CYS A 128 8.28 -7.06 -11.75
C CYS A 128 9.59 -6.95 -10.99
N ASP A 129 10.48 -7.92 -11.16
CA ASP A 129 11.83 -7.79 -10.60
C ASP A 129 12.50 -6.57 -11.20
N GLN A 130 13.06 -5.77 -10.31
CA GLN A 130 13.55 -4.47 -10.67
C GLN A 130 14.77 -4.09 -9.85
N PHE A 131 15.62 -3.31 -10.48
CA PHE A 131 16.74 -2.64 -9.87
C PHE A 131 16.42 -1.14 -9.75
N GLU A 132 16.43 -0.64 -8.51
CA GLU A 132 16.17 0.76 -8.20
C GLU A 132 17.47 1.44 -7.72
N LEU A 133 17.74 2.61 -8.30
CA LEU A 133 18.88 3.46 -8.01
C LEU A 133 18.39 4.75 -7.39
N PHE A 134 19.01 5.18 -6.30
CA PHE A 134 18.69 6.43 -5.64
C PHE A 134 19.96 7.22 -5.37
N PHE A 135 19.92 8.53 -5.63
CA PHE A 135 21.04 9.44 -5.41
C PHE A 135 20.55 10.72 -4.73
N ASP A 136 21.27 11.15 -3.70
CA ASP A 136 21.23 12.48 -3.08
C ASP A 136 22.61 13.12 -3.33
N PRO A 137 22.77 13.88 -4.44
CA PRO A 137 24.06 14.43 -4.85
C PRO A 137 24.56 15.54 -3.92
N LYS A 138 23.64 16.26 -3.26
CA LYS A 138 23.98 17.32 -2.31
C LYS A 138 24.19 16.79 -0.89
N ARG A 139 23.76 15.56 -0.65
CA ARG A 139 23.75 14.93 0.67
C ARG A 139 23.00 15.82 1.64
N ASP A 140 21.89 16.44 1.26
CA ASP A 140 21.15 17.39 2.10
C ASP A 140 19.73 16.92 2.43
N THR A 141 19.28 15.78 1.90
CA THR A 141 18.01 15.18 2.29
C THR A 141 18.13 14.44 3.62
N ARG A 142 17.20 14.69 4.53
CA ARG A 142 17.20 14.13 5.90
C ARG A 142 15.89 13.47 6.30
N ALA A 143 14.86 13.55 5.47
CA ALA A 143 13.60 12.89 5.70
C ALA A 143 13.01 12.33 4.41
N ALA A 144 12.17 11.30 4.56
CA ALA A 144 11.26 10.88 3.49
C ALA A 144 10.15 11.94 3.27
N GLY A 145 9.51 11.93 2.11
CA GLY A 145 8.40 12.84 1.80
C GLY A 145 8.82 14.22 1.27
N SER A 146 8.16 15.28 1.72
CA SER A 146 8.27 16.66 1.22
C SER A 146 9.46 17.46 1.79
N ASP A 147 10.62 16.80 1.95
CA ASP A 147 11.87 17.49 2.31
C ASP A 147 12.36 18.36 1.12
N PRO A 148 12.60 19.68 1.30
CA PRO A 148 13.11 20.55 0.25
C PRO A 148 14.42 20.08 -0.39
N GLY A 149 15.27 19.32 0.33
CA GLY A 149 16.50 18.72 -0.21
C GLY A 149 16.22 17.75 -1.36
N ARG A 150 15.05 17.08 -1.36
CA ARG A 150 14.67 16.09 -2.39
C ARG A 150 14.40 16.65 -3.76
N ARG A 151 14.41 17.97 -3.93
CA ARG A 151 14.20 18.60 -5.24
C ARG A 151 15.26 18.17 -6.25
N GLU A 152 16.43 17.78 -5.76
CA GLU A 152 17.58 17.34 -6.55
C GLU A 152 17.95 15.87 -6.26
N ASP A 153 17.13 15.13 -5.52
CA ASP A 153 17.27 13.68 -5.42
C ASP A 153 16.89 13.03 -6.76
N HIS A 154 17.64 12.03 -7.17
CA HIS A 154 17.39 11.26 -8.39
C HIS A 154 16.97 9.84 -8.05
N GLN A 155 15.96 9.33 -8.76
CA GLN A 155 15.54 7.94 -8.70
C GLN A 155 15.46 7.36 -10.11
N TYR A 156 16.09 6.21 -10.31
CA TYR A 156 15.98 5.45 -11.55
C TYR A 156 15.48 4.03 -11.23
N VAL A 157 14.68 3.47 -12.13
CA VAL A 157 14.19 2.11 -12.03
C VAL A 157 14.46 1.40 -13.34
N MET A 158 14.97 0.18 -13.24
CA MET A 158 15.15 -0.73 -14.36
C MET A 158 14.48 -2.06 -14.04
N GLY A 159 13.97 -2.73 -15.07
CA GLY A 159 13.42 -4.07 -14.92
C GLY A 159 13.37 -4.79 -16.26
N LEU A 160 12.95 -6.05 -16.22
CA LEU A 160 12.79 -6.87 -17.42
C LEU A 160 11.36 -6.77 -17.95
N GLN A 161 11.20 -6.65 -19.26
CA GLN A 161 9.93 -6.86 -19.95
C GLN A 161 9.81 -8.32 -20.42
N ALA A 162 8.58 -8.83 -20.58
CA ALA A 162 8.32 -10.20 -21.01
C ALA A 162 9.00 -10.59 -22.35
N ASN A 163 9.33 -9.61 -23.20
CA ASN A 163 10.08 -9.80 -24.45
C ASN A 163 11.61 -9.93 -24.24
N ARG A 164 12.07 -10.05 -22.98
CA ARG A 164 13.47 -10.08 -22.56
C ARG A 164 14.28 -8.81 -22.88
N ARG A 165 13.62 -7.68 -23.10
CA ARG A 165 14.27 -6.36 -23.16
C ARG A 165 14.24 -5.73 -21.78
N SER A 166 15.30 -5.02 -21.41
CA SER A 166 15.25 -4.12 -20.26
C SER A 166 14.38 -2.91 -20.58
N PHE A 167 13.72 -2.38 -19.56
CA PHE A 167 13.21 -1.02 -19.57
C PHE A 167 13.98 -0.20 -18.53
N SER A 168 14.02 1.11 -18.75
CA SER A 168 14.60 2.08 -17.83
C SER A 168 13.70 3.29 -17.76
N ILE A 169 13.42 3.76 -16.55
CA ILE A 169 12.62 4.96 -16.29
C ILE A 169 13.28 5.78 -15.20
N ALA A 170 13.30 7.10 -15.35
CA ALA A 170 13.62 8.00 -14.26
C ALA A 170 12.32 8.39 -13.56
N TRP A 171 12.31 8.32 -12.24
CA TRP A 171 11.09 8.51 -11.46
C TRP A 171 11.15 9.82 -10.68
N ARG A 172 10.17 10.71 -10.87
CA ARG A 172 9.97 11.85 -9.98
C ARG A 172 8.94 11.52 -8.92
N ARG A 173 9.45 11.04 -7.78
CA ARG A 173 8.63 10.48 -6.72
C ARG A 173 7.62 11.45 -6.11
N ARG A 174 7.95 12.75 -6.01
CA ARG A 174 7.03 13.77 -5.47
C ARG A 174 5.71 13.87 -6.25
N ASN A 175 5.75 13.61 -7.56
CA ASN A 175 4.59 13.74 -8.45
C ASN A 175 4.05 12.38 -8.91
N GLY A 176 4.62 11.26 -8.43
CA GLY A 176 4.26 9.90 -8.85
C GLY A 176 4.32 9.71 -10.37
N SER A 177 5.18 10.45 -11.07
CA SER A 177 5.20 10.51 -12.54
C SER A 177 6.56 10.05 -13.05
N PRO A 178 6.61 9.00 -13.90
CA PRO A 178 7.82 8.65 -14.60
C PRO A 178 8.13 9.70 -15.67
N GLU A 179 9.38 10.12 -15.75
CA GLU A 179 9.90 10.98 -16.81
C GLU A 179 10.89 10.18 -17.65
N PRO A 180 10.75 10.15 -18.99
CA PRO A 180 11.82 9.69 -19.85
C PRO A 180 13.01 10.64 -19.65
N LYS A 181 14.14 10.13 -19.14
CA LYS A 181 15.43 10.85 -19.15
C LYS A 181 16.30 10.26 -20.25
N SER A 182 16.85 11.14 -21.10
CA SER A 182 17.51 10.74 -22.34
C SER A 182 18.96 10.28 -22.17
N GLY A 183 19.61 10.55 -21.04
CA GLY A 183 21.03 10.26 -20.83
C GLY A 183 21.33 8.99 -20.02
N PHE A 184 20.42 8.58 -19.13
CA PHE A 184 20.50 7.31 -18.40
C PHE A 184 20.44 6.11 -19.36
N ARG A 185 21.39 5.17 -19.22
CA ARG A 185 21.41 3.91 -19.97
C ARG A 185 21.47 2.74 -19.00
N GLY A 186 20.71 1.69 -19.30
CA GLY A 186 20.59 0.52 -18.43
C GLY A 186 20.23 -0.75 -19.19
N VAL A 187 20.96 -1.82 -18.90
CA VAL A 187 20.73 -3.17 -19.42
C VAL A 187 20.57 -4.14 -18.25
N MET A 188 19.58 -5.03 -18.35
CA MET A 188 19.30 -6.08 -17.38
C MET A 188 19.01 -7.37 -18.14
N LEU A 189 19.83 -8.40 -17.91
CA LEU A 189 19.74 -9.70 -18.55
C LEU A 189 19.59 -10.80 -17.49
N TYR A 190 18.78 -11.82 -17.77
CA TYR A 190 18.64 -13.00 -16.91
C TYR A 190 19.32 -14.21 -17.52
N ASP A 191 20.24 -14.83 -16.77
CA ASP A 191 20.80 -16.13 -17.09
C ASP A 191 19.98 -17.24 -16.40
N VAL A 192 19.16 -17.92 -17.20
CA VAL A 192 18.30 -19.03 -16.74
C VAL A 192 19.10 -20.20 -16.15
N ARG A 193 20.34 -20.42 -16.60
CA ARG A 193 21.18 -21.53 -16.10
C ARG A 193 21.77 -21.19 -14.75
N GLN A 194 22.21 -19.95 -14.58
CA GLN A 194 22.80 -19.48 -13.33
C GLN A 194 21.75 -19.05 -12.30
N LYS A 195 20.49 -18.87 -12.72
CA LYS A 195 19.42 -18.26 -11.92
C LYS A 195 19.87 -16.93 -11.34
N ALA A 196 20.33 -16.07 -12.24
CA ALA A 196 20.95 -14.81 -11.87
C ALA A 196 20.71 -13.74 -12.92
N TRP A 197 20.67 -12.50 -12.46
CA TRP A 197 20.65 -11.32 -13.30
C TRP A 197 22.04 -10.73 -13.43
N VAL A 198 22.33 -10.21 -14.62
CA VAL A 198 23.42 -9.25 -14.85
C VAL A 198 22.79 -7.92 -15.16
N VAL A 199 23.18 -6.89 -14.41
CA VAL A 199 22.69 -5.53 -14.58
C VAL A 199 23.85 -4.59 -14.75
N GLU A 200 23.75 -3.72 -15.76
CA GLU A 200 24.69 -2.64 -16.01
C GLU A 200 23.93 -1.33 -16.20
N ALA A 201 24.49 -0.24 -15.69
CA ALA A 201 23.93 1.08 -15.86
C ALA A 201 25.02 2.16 -15.96
N SER A 202 24.71 3.22 -16.72
CA SER A 202 25.48 4.46 -16.71
C SER A 202 24.59 5.68 -16.53
N VAL A 203 24.99 6.57 -15.65
CA VAL A 203 24.29 7.81 -15.33
C VAL A 203 25.19 9.00 -15.65
N PRO A 204 24.79 9.92 -16.54
CA PRO A 204 25.58 11.12 -16.81
C PRO A 204 25.64 12.04 -15.60
N TRP A 205 26.81 12.63 -15.34
CA TRP A 205 26.96 13.62 -14.27
C TRP A 205 26.10 14.86 -14.48
N SER A 206 25.82 15.23 -15.72
CA SER A 206 24.91 16.33 -16.05
C SER A 206 23.46 16.05 -15.65
N GLU A 207 23.08 14.79 -15.45
CA GLU A 207 21.78 14.44 -14.89
C GLU A 207 21.79 14.40 -13.36
N LEU A 208 22.89 13.95 -12.74
CA LEU A 208 23.00 13.78 -11.29
C LEU A 208 23.42 15.05 -10.54
N LEU A 209 24.24 15.90 -11.15
CA LEU A 209 24.85 17.05 -10.49
C LEU A 209 24.16 18.34 -10.94
N GLY A 210 23.87 19.22 -9.98
CA GLY A 210 23.38 20.56 -10.27
C GLY A 210 24.38 21.41 -11.06
N SER A 211 23.88 22.42 -11.77
CA SER A 211 24.70 23.34 -12.56
C SER A 211 25.88 23.90 -11.76
N GLY A 212 27.09 23.80 -12.31
CA GLY A 212 28.31 24.32 -11.69
C GLY A 212 29.05 23.32 -10.79
N THR A 213 28.56 22.08 -10.65
CA THR A 213 29.28 21.00 -9.96
C THR A 213 29.84 20.02 -10.98
N THR A 214 31.14 19.72 -10.89
CA THR A 214 31.81 18.73 -11.75
C THR A 214 32.29 17.54 -10.93
N PRO A 215 32.31 16.33 -11.52
CA PRO A 215 32.88 15.15 -10.86
C PRO A 215 34.38 15.35 -10.64
N LYS A 216 34.86 15.00 -9.46
CA LYS A 216 36.29 15.04 -9.11
C LYS A 216 36.59 14.12 -7.95
N GLN A 217 37.86 13.72 -7.82
CA GLN A 217 38.31 12.97 -6.67
C GLN A 217 37.92 13.68 -5.35
N GLY A 218 37.37 12.91 -4.42
CA GLY A 218 36.86 13.38 -3.13
C GLY A 218 35.41 13.89 -3.16
N LEU A 219 34.77 14.00 -4.33
CA LEU A 219 33.33 14.24 -4.39
C LEU A 219 32.60 13.09 -3.70
N ALA A 220 31.66 13.45 -2.83
CA ALA A 220 30.84 12.50 -2.10
C ALA A 220 29.37 12.72 -2.45
N ILE A 221 28.69 11.64 -2.80
CA ILE A 221 27.26 11.61 -3.05
C ILE A 221 26.65 10.49 -2.22
N ASP A 222 25.46 10.71 -1.69
CA ASP A 222 24.74 9.68 -0.95
C ASP A 222 23.90 8.87 -1.95
N ALA A 223 23.90 7.54 -1.84
CA ALA A 223 23.19 6.65 -2.75
C ALA A 223 22.62 5.40 -2.05
N ASN A 224 21.63 4.78 -2.70
CA ASN A 224 21.22 3.42 -2.39
C ASN A 224 20.85 2.64 -3.65
N PHE A 225 21.03 1.32 -3.56
CA PHE A 225 20.81 0.36 -4.63
C PHE A 225 19.88 -0.71 -4.09
N ILE A 226 18.74 -0.94 -4.73
CA ILE A 226 17.73 -1.89 -4.25
C ILE A 226 17.36 -2.87 -5.35
N PHE A 227 17.34 -4.15 -4.99
CA PHE A 227 16.71 -5.20 -5.78
C PHE A 227 15.37 -5.54 -5.15
N SER A 228 14.34 -5.54 -5.98
CA SER A 228 13.01 -5.99 -5.62
C SER A 228 12.77 -7.34 -6.26
N ASP A 229 12.32 -8.28 -5.44
CA ASP A 229 12.00 -9.65 -5.82
C ASP A 229 10.48 -9.84 -5.78
N TYR A 230 9.95 -10.29 -6.91
CA TYR A 230 8.53 -10.56 -7.15
C TYR A 230 8.25 -12.04 -7.45
N ASP A 231 8.56 -12.93 -6.52
CA ASP A 231 8.22 -14.36 -6.56
C ASP A 231 6.76 -14.69 -6.94
N ALA A 232 5.76 -13.96 -6.41
CA ALA A 232 4.36 -14.29 -6.65
C ALA A 232 3.77 -13.51 -7.85
N PRO A 233 3.15 -14.20 -8.84
CA PRO A 233 2.67 -13.59 -10.08
C PRO A 233 1.49 -12.63 -9.90
N SER A 234 0.81 -12.67 -8.74
CA SER A 234 -0.34 -11.82 -8.45
C SER A 234 -0.03 -10.61 -7.59
N ASP A 235 1.21 -10.46 -7.11
CA ASP A 235 1.53 -9.42 -6.16
C ASP A 235 1.93 -8.10 -6.83
N ASP A 236 1.42 -7.02 -6.26
CA ASP A 236 1.56 -5.63 -6.68
C ASP A 236 2.74 -4.89 -6.02
N LEU A 237 3.32 -5.47 -4.97
CA LEU A 237 4.62 -5.10 -4.39
C LEU A 237 5.50 -6.34 -4.27
N ALA A 238 6.81 -6.09 -4.24
CA ALA A 238 7.83 -7.10 -3.99
C ALA A 238 7.57 -7.83 -2.67
N GLN A 239 7.75 -9.15 -2.63
CA GLN A 239 7.70 -9.94 -1.40
C GLN A 239 8.93 -9.68 -0.56
N THR A 240 10.07 -9.47 -1.22
CA THR A 240 11.37 -9.21 -0.63
C THR A 240 12.04 -8.05 -1.36
N ARG A 241 12.71 -7.18 -0.59
CA ARG A 241 13.69 -6.23 -1.14
C ARG A 241 14.98 -6.36 -0.38
N ILE A 242 16.09 -6.26 -1.10
CA ILE A 242 17.41 -6.15 -0.49
C ILE A 242 18.09 -4.92 -1.07
N GLY A 243 18.75 -4.14 -0.23
CA GLY A 243 19.46 -2.97 -0.71
C GLY A 243 20.80 -2.74 -0.04
N TRP A 244 21.65 -1.95 -0.67
CA TRP A 244 23.00 -1.68 -0.16
C TRP A 244 22.99 -1.19 1.29
N THR A 245 22.04 -0.32 1.60
CA THR A 245 21.75 0.11 2.96
C THR A 245 20.43 -0.47 3.45
N PHE A 246 20.29 -0.59 4.76
CA PHE A 246 19.04 -1.01 5.37
C PHE A 246 17.95 0.05 5.20
N GLY A 247 16.68 -0.37 5.18
CA GLY A 247 15.57 0.54 4.88
C GLY A 247 15.36 0.73 3.37
N SER A 248 15.59 -0.33 2.61
CA SER A 248 15.39 -0.48 1.15
C SER A 248 13.91 -0.50 0.75
N HIS A 249 13.18 0.51 1.20
CA HIS A 249 11.75 0.60 1.04
C HIS A 249 11.34 1.16 -0.34
N PRO A 250 10.30 0.61 -1.02
CA PRO A 250 9.91 1.02 -2.39
C PRO A 250 9.69 2.50 -2.59
N GLN A 251 9.25 3.18 -1.54
CA GLN A 251 9.00 4.61 -1.55
C GLN A 251 9.44 5.21 -0.23
N SER A 252 10.46 4.72 0.46
CA SER A 252 11.10 5.53 1.50
C SER A 252 12.46 4.94 1.80
N ILE A 253 13.30 4.86 0.78
CA ILE A 253 14.70 4.95 1.13
C ILE A 253 14.86 6.31 1.78
N ASP A 254 15.09 6.27 3.09
CA ASP A 254 15.42 7.46 3.85
C ASP A 254 16.80 7.88 3.40
N PRO A 255 16.96 9.08 2.81
CA PRO A 255 18.25 9.54 2.36
C PRO A 255 19.25 9.69 3.50
N ALA A 256 18.80 9.85 4.74
CA ALA A 256 19.69 9.77 5.90
C ALA A 256 20.37 8.40 6.05
N MET A 257 19.77 7.35 5.46
CA MET A 257 20.27 6.00 5.48
C MET A 257 21.11 5.61 4.27
N TYR A 258 21.18 6.46 3.25
CA TYR A 258 21.97 6.20 2.05
C TYR A 258 23.44 6.02 2.42
N GLY A 259 24.07 5.06 1.75
CA GLY A 259 25.52 4.90 1.82
C GLY A 259 26.17 6.06 1.08
N THR A 260 27.41 6.39 1.44
CA THR A 260 28.13 7.47 0.76
C THR A 260 29.09 6.90 -0.27
N LEU A 261 28.89 7.22 -1.55
CA LEU A 261 29.86 6.99 -2.61
C LEU A 261 30.91 8.10 -2.58
N ILE A 262 32.20 7.74 -2.67
CA ILE A 262 33.30 8.69 -2.65
C ILE A 262 34.18 8.44 -3.87
N LEU A 263 34.28 9.45 -4.75
CA LEU A 263 35.06 9.34 -5.98
C LEU A 263 36.56 9.30 -5.63
N HIS A 264 37.23 8.24 -6.07
CA HIS A 264 38.67 8.03 -5.91
C HIS A 264 39.39 8.18 -7.26
N GLY A 265 40.72 8.31 -7.23
CA GLY A 265 41.53 8.25 -8.45
C GLY A 265 41.61 6.83 -9.02
N ASP A 266 42.69 6.54 -9.74
CA ASP A 266 42.86 5.28 -10.49
C ASP A 266 43.14 4.06 -9.59
N SER A 267 43.34 4.26 -8.28
CA SER A 267 43.58 3.17 -7.34
C SER A 267 42.97 3.46 -5.95
N TYR A 268 42.67 2.36 -5.24
CA TYR A 268 42.18 2.36 -3.86
C TYR A 268 42.83 1.20 -3.10
N THR A 269 43.10 1.40 -1.80
CA THR A 269 43.63 0.35 -0.92
C THR A 269 42.68 0.16 0.26
N GLU A 270 42.25 -1.09 0.50
CA GLU A 270 41.25 -1.41 1.53
C GLU A 270 41.69 -1.07 2.96
N ASN A 271 43.01 -0.97 3.20
CA ASN A 271 43.57 -0.67 4.52
C ASN A 271 43.17 0.71 5.07
N HIS A 272 42.64 1.60 4.22
CA HIS A 272 42.22 2.94 4.61
C HIS A 272 40.83 3.25 4.03
N PRO A 273 39.75 2.68 4.60
CA PRO A 273 38.41 2.96 4.13
C PRO A 273 38.13 4.47 4.20
N PRO A 274 37.48 5.04 3.17
CA PRO A 274 37.28 6.46 3.11
C PRO A 274 36.34 6.86 4.26
N LYS A 275 36.74 7.88 5.02
CA LYS A 275 35.93 8.38 6.13
C LYS A 275 34.70 9.08 5.57
N ARG A 276 33.51 8.73 6.07
CA ARG A 276 32.26 9.42 5.71
C ARG A 276 32.42 10.92 5.96
N PRO A 277 32.31 11.77 4.92
CA PRO A 277 32.37 13.21 5.13
C PRO A 277 31.21 13.64 6.03
N ARG A 278 31.42 14.68 6.83
CA ARG A 278 30.34 15.25 7.65
C ARG A 278 29.17 15.63 6.75
N LEU A 279 27.96 15.37 7.25
CA LEU A 279 26.75 15.79 6.57
C LEU A 279 26.71 17.34 6.53
N PRO A 280 26.30 17.94 5.41
CA PRO A 280 25.96 19.35 5.35
C PRO A 280 25.04 19.76 6.50
N LYS A 281 25.27 20.94 7.08
CA LYS A 281 24.33 21.54 8.02
C LYS A 281 23.05 21.86 7.27
N THR A 282 22.00 21.10 7.52
CA THR A 282 20.67 21.44 7.04
C THR A 282 20.03 22.41 8.02
N SER A 283 19.30 23.41 7.53
CA SER A 283 18.37 24.17 8.38
C SER A 283 17.30 23.19 8.82
N GLY A 284 17.49 22.59 10.00
CA GLY A 284 16.77 21.40 10.43
C GLY A 284 15.30 21.50 10.13
N ILE A 285 14.80 20.61 9.27
CA ILE A 285 13.40 20.22 9.32
C ILE A 285 13.31 19.55 10.68
N GLY A 286 12.75 20.27 11.66
CA GLY A 286 12.48 19.69 12.98
C GLY A 286 11.81 18.34 12.76
N GLN A 287 12.15 17.35 13.59
CA GLN A 287 11.49 16.04 13.56
C GLN A 287 10.00 16.23 13.30
N PRO A 288 9.39 15.39 12.45
CA PRO A 288 8.07 15.65 11.89
C PRO A 288 7.09 16.03 12.99
N ARG A 289 6.09 16.84 12.60
CA ARG A 289 4.98 17.36 13.40
C ARG A 289 4.12 16.28 14.09
N ASN A 290 4.66 15.11 14.44
CA ASN A 290 4.06 13.98 15.13
C ASN A 290 3.27 14.44 16.37
N LYS A 291 3.85 15.33 17.19
CA LYS A 291 3.12 15.91 18.34
C LYS A 291 1.87 16.69 17.93
N THR A 292 1.95 17.46 16.85
CA THR A 292 0.84 18.26 16.32
C THR A 292 -0.26 17.37 15.75
N LEU A 293 0.08 16.28 15.06
CA LEU A 293 -0.89 15.32 14.52
C LEU A 293 -1.61 14.55 15.63
N HIS A 294 -0.88 14.08 16.65
CA HIS A 294 -1.48 13.48 17.85
C HIS A 294 -2.45 14.44 18.52
N MET A 295 -2.02 15.70 18.70
CA MET A 295 -2.86 16.76 19.25
C MET A 295 -4.14 16.94 18.41
N TRP A 296 -4.07 16.96 17.08
CA TRP A 296 -5.26 17.08 16.24
C TRP A 296 -6.21 15.89 16.32
N ILE A 297 -5.71 14.66 16.38
CA ILE A 297 -6.56 13.47 16.57
C ILE A 297 -7.25 13.56 17.93
N ASP A 298 -6.51 13.92 18.98
CA ASP A 298 -7.05 14.06 20.32
C ASP A 298 -8.06 15.23 20.40
N GLN A 299 -7.82 16.33 19.71
CA GLN A 299 -8.79 17.42 19.54
C GLN A 299 -10.04 16.94 18.80
N LEU A 300 -9.91 16.27 17.65
CA LEU A 300 -11.04 15.70 16.92
C LEU A 300 -11.81 14.67 17.77
N ARG A 301 -11.16 14.01 18.75
CA ARG A 301 -11.77 13.10 19.72
C ARG A 301 -12.58 13.79 20.80
N GLN A 302 -12.14 14.94 21.26
CA GLN A 302 -12.82 15.74 22.27
C GLN A 302 -13.97 16.55 21.67
N LEU A 303 -13.87 16.89 20.38
CA LEU A 303 -14.90 17.66 19.69
C LEU A 303 -16.08 16.78 19.26
N PRO A 304 -17.33 17.19 19.53
CA PRO A 304 -18.51 16.41 19.20
C PRO A 304 -18.70 16.30 17.68
N VAL A 305 -19.12 15.12 17.21
CA VAL A 305 -19.62 14.96 15.85
C VAL A 305 -21.09 15.40 15.85
N LYS A 306 -21.44 16.37 14.99
CA LYS A 306 -22.79 16.91 14.85
C LYS A 306 -23.29 16.66 13.42
N PRO A 307 -24.61 16.52 13.20
CA PRO A 307 -25.14 16.44 11.86
C PRO A 307 -25.00 17.79 11.16
N GLY A 308 -25.01 17.73 9.83
CA GLY A 308 -25.15 18.91 9.01
C GLY A 308 -23.91 19.79 8.98
N MET A 309 -24.10 21.04 8.56
CA MET A 309 -23.02 22.02 8.54
C MET A 309 -22.42 22.26 9.93
N ALA A 310 -23.20 22.10 11.00
CA ALA A 310 -22.74 22.23 12.37
C ALA A 310 -21.60 21.27 12.73
N GLY A 311 -21.49 20.11 12.05
CA GLY A 311 -20.37 19.18 12.21
C GLY A 311 -19.10 19.56 11.46
N LEU A 312 -19.18 20.49 10.50
CA LEU A 312 -18.11 20.86 9.57
C LEU A 312 -17.60 22.30 9.75
N ILE A 313 -18.16 23.05 10.71
CA ILE A 313 -17.80 24.43 11.05
C ILE A 313 -17.28 24.51 12.50
N GLY A 314 -16.86 25.70 12.93
CA GLY A 314 -16.30 25.94 14.27
C GLY A 314 -15.00 25.18 14.50
N ASP A 315 -14.73 24.82 15.76
CA ASP A 315 -13.46 24.20 16.17
C ASP A 315 -13.19 22.87 15.45
N ARG A 316 -14.22 22.02 15.28
CA ARG A 316 -14.07 20.76 14.55
C ARG A 316 -13.75 20.99 13.08
N GLY A 317 -14.44 21.94 12.45
CA GLY A 317 -14.16 22.34 11.07
C GLY A 317 -12.74 22.88 10.89
N ALA A 318 -12.24 23.65 11.86
CA ALA A 318 -10.88 24.18 11.85
C ALA A 318 -9.83 23.05 11.90
N VAL A 319 -9.99 22.07 12.79
CA VAL A 319 -9.06 20.93 12.87
C VAL A 319 -9.14 20.05 11.61
N LEU A 320 -10.33 19.85 11.04
CA LEU A 320 -10.48 19.13 9.78
C LEU A 320 -9.83 19.87 8.60
N ASN A 321 -9.93 21.20 8.51
CA ASN A 321 -9.23 21.98 7.49
C ASN A 321 -7.70 21.84 7.64
N GLN A 322 -7.18 21.82 8.87
CA GLN A 322 -5.75 21.60 9.14
C GLN A 322 -5.31 20.20 8.71
N LEU A 323 -6.14 19.18 8.98
CA LEU A 323 -5.90 17.82 8.50
C LEU A 323 -5.89 17.75 6.98
N ASP A 324 -6.87 18.37 6.30
CA ASP A 324 -6.93 18.44 4.83
C ASP A 324 -5.67 19.07 4.24
N ALA A 325 -5.22 20.21 4.80
CA ALA A 325 -4.00 20.89 4.35
C ALA A 325 -2.76 20.02 4.52
N VAL A 326 -2.66 19.28 5.62
CA VAL A 326 -1.54 18.36 5.86
C VAL A 326 -1.61 17.13 4.96
N LEU A 327 -2.79 16.56 4.71
CA LEU A 327 -2.94 15.46 3.75
C LEU A 327 -2.55 15.89 2.33
N GLU A 328 -2.74 17.16 1.96
CA GLU A 328 -2.27 17.74 0.68
C GLU A 328 -0.74 17.86 0.61
N GLU A 329 -0.04 17.97 1.74
CA GLU A 329 1.44 18.02 1.80
C GLU A 329 2.10 16.65 1.54
N TYR A 330 1.35 15.54 1.64
CA TYR A 330 1.87 14.18 1.43
C TYR A 330 1.51 13.65 0.04
N PRO A 331 2.47 13.09 -0.73
CA PRO A 331 2.18 12.55 -2.04
C PRO A 331 1.30 11.30 -1.93
N LEU A 332 0.44 11.11 -2.93
CA LEU A 332 -0.47 9.97 -3.01
C LEU A 332 0.23 8.63 -2.84
N ALA A 333 1.36 8.47 -3.53
CA ALA A 333 2.16 7.26 -3.53
C ALA A 333 2.53 6.82 -2.11
N ASP A 334 3.06 7.73 -1.29
CA ASP A 334 3.50 7.42 0.08
C ASP A 334 2.33 6.91 0.94
N THR A 335 1.12 7.41 0.70
CA THR A 335 -0.07 7.00 1.46
C THR A 335 -0.61 5.66 1.01
N GLN A 336 -0.72 5.43 -0.30
CA GLN A 336 -1.10 4.12 -0.85
C GLN A 336 -0.15 3.02 -0.41
N GLN A 337 1.14 3.30 -0.40
CA GLN A 337 2.10 2.31 -0.01
C GLN A 337 2.08 2.03 1.49
N LEU A 338 1.91 3.04 2.35
CA LEU A 338 1.70 2.83 3.78
C LEU A 338 0.61 1.78 4.05
N ILE A 339 -0.49 1.82 3.30
CA ILE A 339 -1.56 0.81 3.40
C ILE A 339 -1.04 -0.58 3.05
N LEU A 340 -0.41 -0.72 1.89
CA LEU A 340 0.02 -2.00 1.39
C LEU A 340 1.03 -2.65 2.35
N LEU A 341 1.91 -1.85 2.96
CA LEU A 341 2.82 -2.30 4.02
C LEU A 341 2.08 -2.77 5.27
N MET A 342 1.10 -1.99 5.73
CA MET A 342 0.26 -2.37 6.87
C MET A 342 -0.46 -3.69 6.61
N GLN A 343 -1.02 -3.86 5.41
CA GLN A 343 -1.72 -5.08 4.99
C GLN A 343 -0.78 -6.29 4.89
N ARG A 344 0.43 -6.09 4.36
CA ARG A 344 1.47 -7.12 4.19
C ARG A 344 2.32 -7.39 5.44
N ARG A 345 2.08 -6.64 6.52
CA ARG A 345 2.80 -6.76 7.81
C ARG A 345 4.29 -6.52 7.69
N MET A 346 4.66 -5.57 6.84
CA MET A 346 6.02 -5.08 6.72
C MET A 346 6.30 -4.16 7.92
N GLN A 347 6.40 -4.74 9.13
CA GLN A 347 6.36 -4.00 10.40
C GLN A 347 7.55 -3.06 10.59
N ARG A 348 8.74 -3.46 10.11
CA ARG A 348 9.95 -2.63 10.18
C ARG A 348 9.83 -1.41 9.27
N GLU A 349 9.26 -1.63 8.10
CA GLU A 349 9.01 -0.63 7.06
C GLU A 349 7.92 0.32 7.51
N LEU A 350 6.84 -0.22 8.05
CA LEU A 350 5.76 0.54 8.67
C LEU A 350 6.30 1.41 9.80
N ALA A 351 7.11 0.88 10.71
CA ALA A 351 7.73 1.66 11.79
C ALA A 351 8.57 2.82 11.22
N GLY A 352 9.42 2.55 10.22
CA GLY A 352 10.21 3.58 9.54
C GLY A 352 9.36 4.63 8.79
N TYR A 353 8.23 4.23 8.21
CA TYR A 353 7.26 5.15 7.60
C TYR A 353 6.64 6.08 8.62
N LEU A 354 6.27 5.51 9.76
CA LEU A 354 5.57 6.23 10.82
C LEU A 354 6.49 7.20 11.52
N GLU A 355 7.69 6.79 11.95
CA GLU A 355 8.64 7.65 12.66
C GLU A 355 8.95 8.94 11.87
N ARG A 356 8.80 8.89 10.53
CA ARG A 356 9.13 9.95 9.58
C ARG A 356 7.93 10.74 9.06
N GLY A 357 6.74 10.51 9.62
CA GLY A 357 5.59 11.41 9.43
C GLY A 357 4.70 11.13 8.22
N ALA A 358 4.72 9.94 7.61
CA ALA A 358 3.60 9.48 6.76
C ALA A 358 2.26 9.56 7.55
N PRO A 359 1.05 9.48 6.95
CA PRO A 359 -0.22 9.77 7.64
C PRO A 359 -0.51 8.90 8.88
N GLN A 360 0.20 9.20 9.97
CA GLN A 360 0.17 8.56 11.27
C GLN A 360 -1.25 8.62 11.81
N ALA A 361 -2.01 9.65 11.42
CA ALA A 361 -3.42 9.79 11.77
C ALA A 361 -4.27 8.59 11.35
N LEU A 362 -4.04 8.01 10.16
CA LEU A 362 -4.77 6.83 9.72
C LEU A 362 -4.39 5.61 10.53
N LEU A 363 -3.09 5.40 10.77
CA LEU A 363 -2.65 4.28 11.60
C LEU A 363 -3.15 4.42 13.04
N TYR A 364 -3.02 5.58 13.67
CA TYR A 364 -3.48 5.77 15.05
C TYR A 364 -4.98 5.60 15.15
N ALA A 365 -5.75 6.14 14.19
CA ALA A 365 -7.17 5.85 14.09
C ALA A 365 -7.41 4.33 13.97
N THR A 366 -6.59 3.60 13.20
CA THR A 366 -6.66 2.13 13.08
C THR A 366 -6.36 1.45 14.40
N LEU A 367 -5.24 1.78 15.06
CA LEU A 367 -4.81 1.17 16.31
C LEU A 367 -5.81 1.43 17.43
N GLU A 368 -6.32 2.66 17.54
CA GLU A 368 -7.35 3.02 18.53
C GLU A 368 -8.67 2.31 18.26
N MET A 369 -9.11 2.27 17.00
CA MET A 369 -10.29 1.51 16.62
C MET A 369 -10.12 0.03 17.00
N LEU A 370 -8.96 -0.56 16.70
CA LEU A 370 -8.62 -1.95 17.04
C LEU A 370 -8.69 -2.25 18.53
N LYS A 371 -8.42 -1.27 19.41
CA LYS A 371 -8.59 -1.44 20.86
C LYS A 371 -10.07 -1.64 21.24
N SER A 372 -11.00 -1.02 20.51
CA SER A 372 -12.44 -1.06 20.79
C SER A 372 -13.22 -2.18 20.08
N ILE A 373 -12.56 -2.96 19.22
CA ILE A 373 -13.19 -4.02 18.42
C ILE A 373 -13.51 -5.30 19.22
N PRO A 374 -12.67 -5.80 20.15
CA PRO A 374 -12.92 -7.06 20.85
C PRO A 374 -14.14 -7.06 21.79
N GLU A 375 -14.66 -5.89 22.17
CA GLU A 375 -15.78 -5.79 23.10
C GLU A 375 -17.07 -6.29 22.44
N LYS A 376 -17.71 -7.28 23.05
CA LYS A 376 -19.07 -7.69 22.67
C LYS A 376 -19.98 -6.48 22.79
N TYR A 377 -20.70 -6.17 21.72
CA TYR A 377 -21.62 -5.04 21.72
C TYR A 377 -22.98 -5.49 22.26
N GLU A 378 -23.45 -4.87 23.34
CA GLU A 378 -24.71 -5.27 24.01
C GLU A 378 -25.83 -4.24 23.87
N GLY A 379 -25.57 -3.11 23.21
CA GLY A 379 -26.57 -2.08 22.96
C GLY A 379 -27.65 -2.53 21.97
N ASP A 380 -28.88 -2.06 22.17
CA ASP A 380 -29.99 -2.27 21.23
C ASP A 380 -29.88 -1.42 19.96
N GLU A 381 -29.13 -0.32 20.04
CA GLU A 381 -28.87 0.63 18.96
C GLU A 381 -27.81 0.13 17.97
N ILE A 382 -27.85 0.62 16.74
CA ILE A 382 -26.76 0.40 15.77
C ILE A 382 -25.67 1.46 15.95
N THR A 383 -24.42 1.03 15.85
CA THR A 383 -23.28 1.93 15.66
C THR A 383 -22.61 1.67 14.31
N ILE A 384 -22.22 2.75 13.65
CA ILE A 384 -21.51 2.69 12.37
C ILE A 384 -20.23 3.49 12.53
N ARG A 385 -19.08 2.84 12.37
CA ARG A 385 -17.77 3.46 12.50
C ARG A 385 -17.09 3.56 11.16
N ALA A 386 -16.62 4.76 10.81
CA ALA A 386 -15.75 4.91 9.64
C ALA A 386 -14.42 4.21 9.91
N LEU A 387 -14.07 3.26 9.06
CA LEU A 387 -12.78 2.59 9.09
C LEU A 387 -11.73 3.54 8.49
N PRO A 388 -10.47 3.51 8.98
CA PRO A 388 -9.40 4.25 8.34
C PRO A 388 -9.18 3.75 6.90
N GLY A 389 -8.85 4.67 6.00
CA GLY A 389 -8.57 4.38 4.59
C GLY A 389 -9.78 4.29 3.70
N ARG A 390 -10.85 3.62 4.17
CA ARG A 390 -12.18 3.52 3.54
C ARG A 390 -13.07 2.63 4.41
N GLY A 391 -14.37 2.58 4.09
CA GLY A 391 -15.29 1.56 4.57
C GLY A 391 -15.87 1.83 5.95
N PHE A 392 -16.75 0.94 6.38
CA PHE A 392 -17.52 1.11 7.61
C PHE A 392 -17.62 -0.20 8.38
N LEU A 393 -17.53 -0.10 9.70
CA LEU A 393 -17.82 -1.17 10.63
C LEU A 393 -19.19 -0.93 11.25
N VAL A 394 -20.16 -1.77 10.90
CA VAL A 394 -21.51 -1.74 11.46
C VAL A 394 -21.59 -2.74 12.60
N ARG A 395 -21.99 -2.28 13.79
CA ARG A 395 -22.12 -3.10 15.00
C ARG A 395 -23.53 -2.98 15.57
N SER A 396 -24.10 -4.12 15.94
CA SER A 396 -25.29 -4.25 16.77
C SER A 396 -25.10 -5.43 17.73
N LYS A 397 -26.10 -5.70 18.59
CA LYS A 397 -26.09 -6.88 19.47
C LYS A 397 -26.17 -8.20 18.69
N GLU A 398 -26.69 -8.16 17.47
CA GLU A 398 -26.81 -9.32 16.59
C GLU A 398 -25.52 -9.66 15.86
N GLY A 399 -24.65 -8.68 15.63
CA GLY A 399 -23.35 -8.98 15.03
C GLY A 399 -22.56 -7.77 14.56
N MET A 400 -21.38 -8.06 14.00
CA MET A 400 -20.42 -7.11 13.48
C MET A 400 -20.15 -7.36 12.00
N VAL A 401 -20.53 -6.40 11.16
CA VAL A 401 -20.40 -6.47 9.71
C VAL A 401 -19.51 -5.34 9.22
N GLN A 402 -18.46 -5.66 8.46
CA GLN A 402 -17.69 -4.66 7.73
C GLN A 402 -18.26 -4.50 6.32
N ILE A 403 -18.43 -3.25 5.89
CA ILE A 403 -18.78 -2.87 4.52
C ILE A 403 -17.60 -2.13 3.89
N GLY A 404 -17.18 -2.59 2.71
CA GLY A 404 -16.10 -2.00 1.93
C GLY A 404 -14.69 -2.32 2.46
N PRO A 405 -13.66 -1.78 1.78
CA PRO A 405 -12.28 -1.93 2.21
C PRO A 405 -12.03 -1.30 3.56
N GLY A 406 -11.16 -1.91 4.37
CA GLY A 406 -10.72 -1.34 5.64
C GLY A 406 -9.20 -1.45 5.76
N LEU A 407 -8.54 -0.36 6.15
CA LEU A 407 -7.07 -0.25 6.28
C LEU A 407 -6.58 -0.85 7.60
N VAL A 408 -7.09 -2.04 7.93
CA VAL A 408 -6.99 -2.63 9.26
C VAL A 408 -6.20 -3.93 9.20
N LEU A 409 -5.34 -4.15 10.21
CA LEU A 409 -4.64 -5.42 10.44
C LEU A 409 -5.65 -6.57 10.48
N GLY A 410 -5.81 -7.25 9.34
CA GLY A 410 -6.90 -8.22 9.13
C GLY A 410 -6.94 -9.33 10.17
N GLU A 411 -5.84 -9.60 10.87
CA GLU A 411 -5.79 -10.57 11.98
C GLU A 411 -6.75 -10.25 13.12
N ARG A 412 -6.71 -8.99 13.58
CA ARG A 412 -7.45 -8.54 14.76
C ARG A 412 -8.93 -8.37 14.42
N LEU A 413 -9.21 -7.80 13.26
CA LEU A 413 -10.58 -7.54 12.85
C LEU A 413 -11.31 -8.82 12.44
N ALA A 414 -10.67 -9.71 11.66
CA ALA A 414 -11.35 -10.93 11.22
C ALA A 414 -11.72 -11.89 12.36
N GLY A 415 -11.16 -11.73 13.56
CA GLY A 415 -11.58 -12.51 14.73
C GLY A 415 -12.90 -12.02 15.32
N ALA A 416 -13.23 -10.74 15.12
CA ALA A 416 -14.42 -10.10 15.64
C ALA A 416 -15.54 -9.94 14.60
N LEU A 417 -15.23 -10.04 13.30
CA LEU A 417 -16.23 -9.93 12.24
C LEU A 417 -17.09 -11.19 12.14
N ASP A 418 -18.39 -10.98 12.07
CA ASP A 418 -19.35 -12.00 11.66
C ASP A 418 -19.47 -12.08 10.13
N ALA A 419 -19.31 -10.93 9.47
CA ALA A 419 -19.31 -10.85 8.02
C ALA A 419 -18.44 -9.72 7.45
N LEU A 420 -18.00 -9.91 6.21
CA LEU A 420 -17.32 -8.93 5.38
C LEU A 420 -18.06 -8.78 4.05
N CYS A 421 -18.52 -7.57 3.74
CA CYS A 421 -19.24 -7.20 2.51
C CYS A 421 -18.35 -6.32 1.63
N LEU A 422 -17.91 -6.80 0.46
CA LEU A 422 -17.02 -6.05 -0.43
C LEU A 422 -17.79 -5.38 -1.58
N SER A 423 -17.85 -4.05 -1.55
CA SER A 423 -18.66 -3.22 -2.48
C SER A 423 -18.04 -3.01 -3.87
N HIS A 424 -16.79 -3.44 -4.12
CA HIS A 424 -16.06 -3.15 -5.36
C HIS A 424 -15.50 -4.42 -5.99
N ALA A 425 -15.54 -4.50 -7.32
CA ALA A 425 -14.68 -5.42 -8.07
C ALA A 425 -13.20 -5.04 -7.83
N PHE A 426 -12.29 -6.02 -7.95
CA PHE A 426 -10.88 -5.92 -7.57
C PHE A 426 -10.24 -4.57 -7.96
N ASP A 427 -10.07 -3.68 -6.98
CA ASP A 427 -9.11 -2.60 -7.05
C ASP A 427 -7.86 -3.11 -6.33
N PRO A 428 -6.71 -3.28 -7.02
CA PRO A 428 -5.47 -3.72 -6.40
C PRO A 428 -5.01 -2.79 -5.27
N MET A 429 -5.55 -1.57 -5.19
CA MET A 429 -5.28 -0.64 -4.08
C MET A 429 -6.23 -0.82 -2.89
N ASP A 430 -7.37 -1.50 -3.08
CA ASP A 430 -8.34 -1.82 -2.03
C ASP A 430 -8.16 -3.27 -1.50
N ARG A 431 -6.94 -3.84 -1.57
CA ARG A 431 -6.63 -5.25 -1.24
C ARG A 431 -7.13 -5.69 0.15
N ASN A 432 -8.36 -6.19 0.17
CA ASN A 432 -8.98 -6.84 1.33
C ASN A 432 -8.68 -8.33 1.37
N ASP A 433 -7.98 -8.90 0.39
CA ASP A 433 -7.71 -10.33 0.32
C ASP A 433 -7.09 -10.88 1.61
N PRO A 434 -6.14 -10.22 2.31
CA PRO A 434 -5.64 -10.77 3.55
C PRO A 434 -6.68 -10.76 4.67
N LEU A 435 -7.61 -9.80 4.69
CA LEU A 435 -8.72 -9.78 5.64
C LEU A 435 -9.76 -10.84 5.25
N ALA A 436 -10.20 -10.84 4.00
CA ALA A 436 -11.19 -11.76 3.44
C ALA A 436 -10.76 -13.21 3.62
N LEU A 437 -9.51 -13.57 3.30
CA LEU A 437 -8.96 -14.91 3.52
C LEU A 437 -8.98 -15.31 5.00
N ARG A 438 -8.75 -14.35 5.92
CA ARG A 438 -8.78 -14.63 7.37
C ARG A 438 -10.20 -14.74 7.93
N VAL A 439 -11.13 -13.93 7.44
CA VAL A 439 -12.57 -14.06 7.76
C VAL A 439 -13.05 -15.43 7.24
N PHE A 440 -12.69 -15.77 6.01
CA PHE A 440 -12.99 -17.05 5.38
C PHE A 440 -12.39 -18.25 6.12
N ALA A 441 -11.09 -18.20 6.47
CA ALA A 441 -10.41 -19.25 7.25
C ALA A 441 -11.05 -19.50 8.63
N ARG A 442 -11.80 -18.52 9.14
CA ARG A 442 -12.57 -18.61 10.39
C ARG A 442 -14.03 -19.06 10.18
N LYS A 443 -14.39 -19.51 8.98
CA LYS A 443 -15.74 -19.95 8.58
C LYS A 443 -16.79 -18.85 8.80
N ARG A 444 -16.41 -17.58 8.60
CA ARG A 444 -17.30 -16.42 8.66
C ARG A 444 -17.73 -16.00 7.25
N SER A 445 -18.81 -15.24 7.15
CA SER A 445 -19.39 -14.88 5.86
C SER A 445 -18.54 -13.82 5.17
N VAL A 446 -17.94 -14.17 4.04
CA VAL A 446 -17.37 -13.19 3.10
C VAL A 446 -18.34 -13.11 1.94
N LEU A 447 -18.92 -11.94 1.72
CA LEU A 447 -19.84 -11.68 0.62
C LEU A 447 -19.17 -10.75 -0.37
N VAL A 448 -19.01 -11.25 -1.59
CA VAL A 448 -18.37 -10.52 -2.67
C VAL A 448 -19.32 -10.38 -3.84
N HIS A 449 -19.21 -9.27 -4.54
CA HIS A 449 -19.93 -9.09 -5.80
C HIS A 449 -19.55 -10.19 -6.80
N THR A 450 -20.47 -10.69 -7.63
CA THR A 450 -20.14 -11.72 -8.64
C THR A 450 -19.10 -11.29 -9.66
N GLY A 451 -18.95 -9.98 -9.91
CA GLY A 451 -17.85 -9.43 -10.70
C GLY A 451 -16.48 -9.45 -10.00
N PHE A 452 -16.42 -9.86 -8.73
CA PHE A 452 -15.19 -10.01 -7.95
C PHE A 452 -14.70 -11.46 -8.05
N HIS A 453 -13.72 -11.69 -8.92
CA HIS A 453 -13.06 -12.99 -9.04
C HIS A 453 -11.63 -12.88 -8.51
N LEU A 454 -11.37 -13.41 -7.31
CA LEU A 454 -10.00 -13.63 -6.84
C LEU A 454 -9.47 -14.94 -7.44
N HIS A 455 -9.07 -14.90 -8.72
CA HIS A 455 -8.39 -16.04 -9.35
C HIS A 455 -7.18 -16.44 -8.46
N GLY A 456 -7.14 -17.70 -8.03
CA GLY A 456 -6.05 -18.25 -7.22
C GLY A 456 -6.27 -18.28 -5.71
N TYR A 457 -7.33 -17.68 -5.17
CA TYR A 457 -7.53 -17.55 -3.71
C TYR A 457 -8.55 -18.51 -3.08
N GLY A 458 -9.08 -19.46 -3.85
CA GLY A 458 -9.98 -20.50 -3.33
C GLY A 458 -11.32 -19.99 -2.77
N LEU A 459 -11.70 -18.73 -3.03
CA LEU A 459 -13.06 -18.26 -2.75
C LEU A 459 -14.00 -18.94 -3.75
N PHE A 460 -14.82 -19.86 -3.24
CA PHE A 460 -15.80 -20.59 -4.03
C PHE A 460 -16.96 -19.68 -4.47
N HIS A 461 -17.61 -20.03 -5.59
CA HIS A 461 -18.77 -19.31 -6.14
C HIS A 461 -19.92 -19.11 -5.14
N GLU A 462 -20.03 -19.94 -4.10
CA GLU A 462 -21.05 -19.85 -3.06
C GLU A 462 -20.96 -18.57 -2.19
N HIS A 463 -19.84 -17.85 -2.23
CA HIS A 463 -19.63 -16.57 -1.56
C HIS A 463 -19.89 -15.35 -2.44
N ALA A 464 -20.02 -15.58 -3.75
CA ALA A 464 -20.40 -14.56 -4.71
C ALA A 464 -21.92 -14.35 -4.62
N VAL A 465 -22.33 -13.11 -4.42
CA VAL A 465 -23.75 -12.74 -4.38
C VAL A 465 -24.12 -11.90 -5.60
N ALA A 466 -25.16 -12.33 -6.29
CA ALA A 466 -25.71 -11.56 -7.41
C ALA A 466 -26.58 -10.41 -6.87
N PRO A 467 -26.61 -9.24 -7.54
CA PRO A 467 -27.52 -8.17 -7.16
C PRO A 467 -28.97 -8.65 -6.96
N GLY A 468 -29.56 -8.26 -5.83
CA GLY A 468 -30.91 -8.69 -5.43
C GLY A 468 -31.03 -10.06 -4.76
N GLN A 469 -29.94 -10.84 -4.65
CA GLN A 469 -29.93 -12.11 -3.91
C GLN A 469 -29.96 -11.85 -2.39
N GLU A 470 -30.92 -12.42 -1.68
CA GLU A 470 -30.96 -12.31 -0.22
C GLU A 470 -30.12 -13.39 0.46
N GLY A 471 -29.30 -12.96 1.42
CA GLY A 471 -28.54 -13.82 2.32
C GLY A 471 -28.89 -13.56 3.78
N LYS A 472 -28.50 -14.49 4.65
CA LYS A 472 -28.61 -14.36 6.10
C LYS A 472 -27.22 -14.52 6.72
N LEU A 473 -26.82 -13.56 7.54
CA LEU A 473 -25.59 -13.55 8.30
C LEU A 473 -25.84 -14.05 9.74
N PRO A 474 -24.78 -14.31 10.54
CA PRO A 474 -24.92 -14.57 11.97
C PRO A 474 -25.78 -13.51 12.69
N GLY A 475 -26.46 -13.94 13.76
CA GLY A 475 -27.39 -13.09 14.50
C GLY A 475 -28.71 -12.77 13.77
N GLY A 476 -28.93 -13.31 12.57
CA GLY A 476 -30.17 -13.11 11.83
C GLY A 476 -30.22 -11.81 11.02
N ILE A 477 -29.08 -11.15 10.84
CA ILE A 477 -28.95 -9.99 9.95
C ILE A 477 -29.20 -10.47 8.52
N ARG A 478 -30.16 -9.86 7.83
CA ARG A 478 -30.39 -10.11 6.40
C ARG A 478 -29.55 -9.14 5.58
N VAL A 479 -28.95 -9.67 4.52
CA VAL A 479 -28.08 -8.90 3.63
C VAL A 479 -28.58 -9.05 2.20
N ARG A 480 -28.59 -7.94 1.46
CA ARG A 480 -29.01 -7.89 0.06
C ARG A 480 -28.06 -6.96 -0.71
N PRO A 481 -27.32 -7.47 -1.71
CA PRO A 481 -26.50 -6.64 -2.57
C PRO A 481 -27.39 -5.82 -3.51
N LEU A 482 -27.00 -4.56 -3.72
CA LEU A 482 -27.71 -3.57 -4.54
C LEU A 482 -26.88 -3.25 -5.78
N GLY A 483 -27.43 -3.50 -6.97
CA GLY A 483 -26.74 -3.29 -8.23
C GLY A 483 -27.59 -3.76 -9.39
N THR A 484 -27.13 -3.52 -10.61
CA THR A 484 -27.85 -3.94 -11.82
C THR A 484 -27.18 -5.14 -12.45
N ILE A 485 -28.01 -6.10 -12.86
CA ILE A 485 -27.63 -7.16 -13.79
C ILE A 485 -28.10 -6.67 -15.16
N GLY A 486 -27.15 -6.31 -16.01
CA GLY A 486 -27.41 -5.88 -17.38
C GLY A 486 -27.66 -7.07 -18.31
N GLU A 487 -27.76 -6.75 -19.60
CA GLU A 487 -27.87 -7.77 -20.65
C GLU A 487 -26.68 -8.74 -20.59
N LYS A 488 -26.92 -10.00 -21.01
CA LYS A 488 -25.90 -11.06 -21.06
C LYS A 488 -25.23 -11.36 -19.70
N ASN A 489 -25.95 -11.18 -18.59
CA ASN A 489 -25.42 -11.34 -17.22
C ASN A 489 -24.24 -10.43 -16.89
N SER A 490 -24.10 -9.30 -17.58
CA SER A 490 -23.15 -8.26 -17.18
C SER A 490 -23.57 -7.67 -15.83
N VAL A 491 -22.61 -7.29 -15.01
CA VAL A 491 -22.85 -6.70 -13.68
C VAL A 491 -22.04 -5.43 -13.53
N THR A 492 -22.55 -4.48 -12.76
CA THR A 492 -21.83 -3.22 -12.49
C THR A 492 -20.50 -3.48 -11.75
N PRO A 493 -19.46 -2.66 -11.97
CA PRO A 493 -18.15 -2.87 -11.31
C PRO A 493 -18.19 -2.69 -9.78
N THR A 494 -19.30 -2.18 -9.24
CA THR A 494 -19.54 -2.01 -7.81
C THR A 494 -20.89 -2.58 -7.43
N VAL A 495 -21.10 -2.82 -6.14
CA VAL A 495 -22.38 -3.23 -5.56
C VAL A 495 -22.57 -2.55 -4.21
N GLY A 496 -23.75 -1.99 -3.97
CA GLY A 496 -24.16 -1.54 -2.65
C GLY A 496 -24.63 -2.70 -1.77
N TRP A 497 -24.94 -2.42 -0.50
CA TRP A 497 -25.38 -3.40 0.47
C TRP A 497 -26.54 -2.86 1.31
N GLN A 498 -27.66 -3.57 1.33
CA GLN A 498 -28.71 -3.39 2.34
C GLN A 498 -28.52 -4.42 3.46
N LEU A 499 -28.30 -3.93 4.68
CA LEU A 499 -28.30 -4.73 5.91
C LEU A 499 -29.59 -4.48 6.68
N SER A 500 -30.38 -5.52 6.93
CA SER A 500 -31.62 -5.45 7.71
C SER A 500 -31.49 -6.27 8.98
N PHE A 501 -31.54 -5.59 10.12
CA PHE A 501 -31.31 -6.17 11.44
C PHE A 501 -32.63 -6.68 12.06
N PRO A 502 -32.59 -7.71 12.93
CA PRO A 502 -33.78 -8.24 13.60
C PRO A 502 -34.57 -7.23 14.44
N ASN A 503 -33.90 -6.25 15.03
CA ASN A 503 -34.54 -5.12 15.72
C ASN A 503 -35.24 -4.12 14.78
N GLY A 504 -35.28 -4.41 13.47
CA GLY A 504 -36.00 -3.64 12.46
C GLY A 504 -35.16 -2.57 11.79
N HIS A 505 -33.93 -2.29 12.23
CA HIS A 505 -33.08 -1.28 11.61
C HIS A 505 -32.57 -1.70 10.22
N ILE A 506 -32.39 -0.71 9.35
CA ILE A 506 -31.93 -0.87 7.97
C ILE A 506 -30.79 0.12 7.71
N VAL A 507 -29.62 -0.44 7.43
CA VAL A 507 -28.43 0.31 7.00
C VAL A 507 -28.20 -0.01 5.52
N VAL A 508 -27.97 1.02 4.72
CA VAL A 508 -27.70 0.87 3.28
C VAL A 508 -26.37 1.51 2.94
N ASP A 509 -25.47 0.78 2.30
CA ASP A 509 -24.36 1.34 1.51
C ASP A 509 -24.79 1.39 0.05
N ALA A 510 -24.84 2.58 -0.55
CA ALA A 510 -25.22 2.74 -1.95
C ALA A 510 -24.10 2.33 -2.92
N ALA A 511 -22.84 2.29 -2.46
CA ALA A 511 -21.66 2.23 -3.32
C ALA A 511 -21.73 3.27 -4.46
N LEU A 512 -21.43 2.92 -5.72
CA LEU A 512 -21.61 3.82 -6.87
C LEU A 512 -22.69 3.35 -7.85
N SER A 513 -23.35 2.22 -7.55
CA SER A 513 -24.23 1.51 -8.48
C SER A 513 -25.57 1.10 -7.88
N GLY A 514 -25.75 1.23 -6.57
CA GLY A 514 -27.01 0.93 -5.92
C GLY A 514 -28.10 1.92 -6.35
N LEU A 515 -29.33 1.44 -6.52
CA LEU A 515 -30.50 2.27 -6.78
C LEU A 515 -31.55 2.06 -5.69
N PRO A 516 -32.26 3.11 -5.26
CA PRO A 516 -33.29 2.99 -4.22
C PRO A 516 -34.44 2.06 -4.61
N SER A 517 -34.75 1.94 -5.90
CA SER A 517 -35.74 0.99 -6.43
C SER A 517 -35.42 -0.48 -6.14
N GLN A 518 -34.19 -0.80 -5.75
CA GLN A 518 -33.74 -2.15 -5.42
C GLN A 518 -33.94 -2.51 -3.94
N LEU A 519 -34.30 -1.53 -3.11
CA LEU A 519 -34.54 -1.73 -1.70
C LEU A 519 -35.75 -2.61 -1.46
N LYS A 520 -35.64 -3.46 -0.45
CA LYS A 520 -36.78 -4.23 0.06
C LYS A 520 -37.03 -3.86 1.51
N LEU A 521 -37.98 -2.95 1.72
CA LEU A 521 -38.38 -2.53 3.05
C LEU A 521 -39.38 -3.53 3.66
N PRO A 522 -39.28 -3.87 4.95
CA PRO A 522 -40.32 -4.60 5.66
C PRO A 522 -41.68 -3.92 5.55
N GLN A 523 -42.76 -4.71 5.59
CA GLN A 523 -44.11 -4.17 5.53
C GLN A 523 -44.33 -3.08 6.59
N GLY A 524 -44.88 -1.94 6.17
CA GLY A 524 -45.12 -0.78 7.04
C GLY A 524 -43.91 0.14 7.24
N LYS A 525 -42.69 -0.30 6.89
CA LYS A 525 -41.50 0.56 6.95
C LYS A 525 -41.39 1.42 5.69
N LYS A 526 -41.40 2.75 5.89
CA LYS A 526 -41.41 3.75 4.79
C LYS A 526 -40.06 4.42 4.53
N HIS A 527 -39.06 4.14 5.36
CA HIS A 527 -37.75 4.78 5.30
C HIS A 527 -36.65 3.81 5.75
N ILE A 528 -35.41 4.10 5.34
CA ILE A 528 -34.21 3.47 5.90
C ILE A 528 -33.65 4.31 7.06
N ASP A 529 -32.97 3.65 8.01
CA ASP A 529 -32.41 4.35 9.17
C ASP A 529 -31.15 5.13 8.76
N VAL A 530 -30.24 4.47 8.04
CA VAL A 530 -28.97 5.07 7.64
C VAL A 530 -28.63 4.75 6.19
N LEU A 531 -28.20 5.76 5.45
CA LEU A 531 -27.60 5.65 4.13
C LEU A 531 -26.13 6.05 4.19
N ILE A 532 -25.22 5.16 3.81
CA ILE A 532 -23.82 5.46 3.50
C ILE A 532 -23.77 5.84 2.03
N LEU A 533 -23.27 7.04 1.73
CA LEU A 533 -23.37 7.65 0.41
C LEU A 533 -22.07 8.34 0.01
N ASP A 534 -21.56 7.97 -1.17
CA ASP A 534 -20.48 8.69 -1.84
C ASP A 534 -21.07 9.91 -2.59
N PRO A 535 -20.53 11.12 -2.41
CA PRO A 535 -21.01 12.33 -3.10
C PRO A 535 -21.02 12.24 -4.62
N ILE A 536 -20.17 11.39 -5.19
CA ILE A 536 -20.08 11.22 -6.64
C ILE A 536 -21.12 10.20 -7.16
N HIS A 537 -21.96 9.65 -6.28
CA HIS A 537 -23.00 8.70 -6.67
C HIS A 537 -23.98 9.34 -7.67
N PRO A 538 -24.15 8.78 -8.88
CA PRO A 538 -24.93 9.43 -9.94
C PRO A 538 -26.41 9.61 -9.60
N ALA A 539 -27.00 8.68 -8.83
CA ALA A 539 -28.40 8.72 -8.40
C ALA A 539 -28.60 9.20 -6.94
N TRP A 540 -27.72 10.05 -6.39
CA TRP A 540 -27.82 10.46 -4.98
C TRP A 540 -29.15 11.17 -4.64
N GLU A 541 -29.69 12.02 -5.54
CA GLU A 541 -30.98 12.70 -5.32
C GLU A 541 -32.14 11.70 -5.25
N GLN A 542 -32.09 10.67 -6.10
CA GLN A 542 -33.09 9.61 -6.11
C GLN A 542 -33.08 8.85 -4.78
N TRP A 543 -31.89 8.54 -4.25
CA TRP A 543 -31.73 7.91 -2.94
C TRP A 543 -32.39 8.72 -1.82
N ILE A 544 -32.18 10.04 -1.79
CA ILE A 544 -32.80 10.91 -0.79
C ILE A 544 -34.32 10.93 -0.94
N LYS A 545 -34.83 11.08 -2.16
CA LYS A 545 -36.26 11.19 -2.45
C LYS A 545 -37.04 9.89 -2.18
N GLU A 546 -36.51 8.76 -2.62
CA GLU A 546 -37.22 7.48 -2.62
C GLU A 546 -36.96 6.66 -1.35
N ALA A 547 -35.71 6.56 -0.89
CA ALA A 547 -35.37 5.79 0.32
C ALA A 547 -35.63 6.56 1.62
N LYS A 548 -35.74 7.90 1.54
CA LYS A 548 -36.04 8.81 2.64
C LYS A 548 -35.20 8.53 3.89
N PRO A 549 -33.86 8.47 3.78
CA PRO A 549 -33.01 8.11 4.91
C PRO A 549 -33.16 9.10 6.06
N ARG A 550 -33.18 8.59 7.31
CA ARG A 550 -33.14 9.45 8.50
C ARG A 550 -31.78 10.14 8.64
N ASP A 551 -30.71 9.40 8.38
CA ASP A 551 -29.33 9.87 8.44
C ASP A 551 -28.55 9.43 7.21
N VAL A 552 -27.69 10.34 6.72
CA VAL A 552 -26.73 10.06 5.64
C VAL A 552 -25.32 10.16 6.20
N LEU A 553 -24.55 9.08 6.11
CA LEU A 553 -23.13 9.07 6.41
C LEU A 553 -22.37 9.24 5.10
N LEU A 554 -21.52 10.26 5.04
CA LEU A 554 -20.71 10.53 3.87
C LEU A 554 -19.50 9.61 3.82
N SER A 555 -19.32 8.91 2.70
CA SER A 555 -18.09 8.16 2.36
C SER A 555 -17.23 8.95 1.36
N GLY A 556 -16.01 8.50 1.07
CA GLY A 556 -15.24 9.08 -0.05
C GLY A 556 -14.41 10.33 0.26
N PHE A 557 -14.67 11.05 1.36
CA PHE A 557 -13.97 12.31 1.69
C PHE A 557 -12.67 12.14 2.45
N LEU A 558 -12.60 11.13 3.31
CA LEU A 558 -11.40 10.77 4.07
C LEU A 558 -10.83 9.44 3.57
N ASP A 559 -11.33 9.01 2.40
CA ASP A 559 -10.79 7.91 1.64
C ASP A 559 -9.43 8.32 1.07
N LEU A 560 -8.56 7.34 0.89
CA LEU A 560 -7.30 7.57 0.22
C LEU A 560 -7.52 7.83 -1.27
N PRO A 561 -6.73 8.72 -1.91
CA PRO A 561 -7.01 9.08 -3.29
C PRO A 561 -6.92 7.85 -4.20
N ARG A 562 -7.91 7.71 -5.10
CA ARG A 562 -8.03 6.56 -6.00
C ARG A 562 -7.18 6.73 -7.25
N PHE A 563 -6.74 5.60 -7.79
CA PHE A 563 -6.32 5.51 -9.17
C PHE A 563 -7.41 4.82 -9.99
N ARG A 564 -7.99 5.50 -10.97
CA ARG A 564 -8.95 4.88 -11.89
C ARG A 564 -8.61 5.24 -13.32
N ASN A 565 -8.38 4.24 -14.16
CA ASN A 565 -8.15 4.39 -15.61
C ASN A 565 -7.07 5.43 -15.99
N GLY A 566 -5.94 5.46 -15.27
CA GLY A 566 -4.82 6.34 -15.63
C GLY A 566 -4.99 7.82 -15.26
N ALA A 567 -6.09 8.21 -14.61
CA ALA A 567 -6.28 9.56 -14.10
C ALA A 567 -6.46 9.54 -12.57
N LEU A 568 -5.80 10.49 -11.90
CA LEU A 568 -6.04 10.78 -10.49
C LEU A 568 -7.50 11.22 -10.33
N TYR A 569 -8.25 10.61 -9.43
CA TYR A 569 -9.55 11.16 -9.07
C TYR A 569 -9.37 12.50 -8.34
N ARG A 570 -10.40 13.33 -8.39
CA ARG A 570 -10.52 14.57 -7.62
C ARG A 570 -10.19 14.28 -6.14
N ASN A 571 -9.24 15.01 -5.56
CA ASN A 571 -9.12 15.08 -4.10
C ASN A 571 -10.42 15.68 -3.57
N ASN A 572 -11.28 14.85 -2.98
CA ASN A 572 -12.49 15.33 -2.34
C ASN A 572 -12.08 16.22 -1.16
N ARG A 573 -12.21 17.53 -1.30
CA ARG A 573 -11.83 18.49 -0.26
C ARG A 573 -12.94 18.61 0.77
N LEU A 574 -12.61 19.07 1.97
CA LEU A 574 -13.62 19.40 2.98
C LEU A 574 -14.61 20.47 2.48
N ALA A 575 -14.19 21.32 1.55
CA ALA A 575 -15.07 22.26 0.86
C ALA A 575 -16.17 21.53 0.07
N ASP A 576 -15.83 20.49 -0.68
CA ASP A 576 -16.78 19.66 -1.42
C ASP A 576 -17.75 18.96 -0.46
N ALA A 577 -17.27 18.52 0.71
CA ALA A 577 -18.11 17.94 1.77
C ALA A 577 -19.15 18.94 2.30
N ARG A 578 -18.73 20.17 2.57
CA ARG A 578 -19.63 21.24 3.05
C ARG A 578 -20.73 21.52 2.03
N ASP A 579 -20.36 21.64 0.75
CA ASP A 579 -21.33 21.91 -0.30
C ASP A 579 -22.30 20.74 -0.51
N PHE A 580 -21.83 19.51 -0.41
CA PHE A 580 -22.70 18.34 -0.48
C PHE A 580 -23.63 18.22 0.73
N VAL A 581 -23.14 18.47 1.95
CA VAL A 581 -23.98 18.51 3.16
C VAL A 581 -25.10 19.55 3.03
N ARG A 582 -24.81 20.76 2.54
CA ARG A 582 -25.84 21.79 2.32
C ARG A 582 -26.94 21.31 1.37
N LYS A 583 -26.58 20.60 0.30
CA LYS A 583 -27.55 20.01 -0.64
C LYS A 583 -28.44 18.98 0.05
N LEU A 584 -27.89 18.13 0.91
CA LEU A 584 -28.65 17.14 1.68
C LEU A 584 -29.57 17.80 2.72
N GLU A 585 -29.09 18.82 3.42
CA GLU A 585 -29.88 19.58 4.39
C GLU A 585 -31.04 20.33 3.72
N ALA A 586 -30.83 20.88 2.53
CA ALA A 586 -31.89 21.49 1.73
C ALA A 586 -33.02 20.51 1.36
N GLN A 587 -32.73 19.20 1.38
CA GLN A 587 -33.70 18.12 1.18
C GLN A 587 -34.28 17.60 2.52
N GLY A 588 -33.96 18.24 3.66
CA GLY A 588 -34.45 17.86 4.98
C GLY A 588 -33.76 16.65 5.59
N VAL A 589 -32.58 16.27 5.10
CA VAL A 589 -31.84 15.08 5.56
C VAL A 589 -30.65 15.47 6.42
N ARG A 590 -30.42 14.73 7.51
CA ARG A 590 -29.25 14.89 8.36
C ARG A 590 -28.05 14.18 7.73
N ALA A 591 -27.00 14.93 7.41
CA ALA A 591 -25.77 14.39 6.88
C ALA A 591 -24.65 14.36 7.93
N TRP A 592 -23.75 13.39 7.87
CA TRP A 592 -22.67 13.22 8.83
C TRP A 592 -21.36 12.90 8.11
N LEU A 593 -20.29 13.61 8.46
CA LEU A 593 -18.92 13.27 8.06
C LEU A 593 -18.15 12.71 9.25
N LEU A 594 -17.93 11.40 9.25
CA LEU A 594 -17.19 10.71 10.29
C LEU A 594 -15.69 10.77 9.98
N SER A 595 -14.88 11.20 10.94
CA SER A 595 -13.42 11.04 10.84
C SER A 595 -13.02 9.58 11.07
N PRO A 596 -11.89 9.10 10.53
CA PRO A 596 -11.39 7.75 10.76
C PRO A 596 -11.46 7.33 12.22
N GLY A 597 -12.02 6.15 12.48
CA GLY A 597 -12.19 5.60 13.82
C GLY A 597 -13.35 6.18 14.64
N ARG A 598 -14.05 7.23 14.18
CA ARG A 598 -15.25 7.75 14.86
C ARG A 598 -16.49 6.94 14.50
N ALA A 599 -17.35 6.77 15.51
CA ALA A 599 -18.62 6.08 15.37
C ALA A 599 -19.77 7.09 15.36
N TRP A 600 -20.67 6.93 14.39
CA TRP A 600 -22.05 7.35 14.50
C TRP A 600 -22.81 6.35 15.38
N ARG A 601 -23.71 6.87 16.20
CA ARG A 601 -24.64 6.07 17.01
C ARG A 601 -26.04 6.55 16.73
N GLN A 602 -26.98 5.63 16.69
CA GLN A 602 -28.37 5.98 16.60
C GLN A 602 -28.83 6.62 17.90
N ASN A 603 -29.05 7.93 17.89
CA ASN A 603 -29.71 8.61 19.01
C ASN A 603 -31.18 8.20 19.03
N ARG A 604 -31.63 7.66 20.18
CA ARG A 604 -33.04 7.38 20.44
C ARG A 604 -33.88 8.65 20.27
#